data_AF-A0A0B7FEJ1-F1
#
_entry.id   AF-A0A0B7FEJ1-F1
#
_cell.length_a   1.000
_cell.length_b   1.000
_cell.length_c   1.000
_cell.angle_alpha   90.00
_cell.angle_beta   90.00
_cell.angle_gamma   90.00
#
_symmetry.space_group_name_H-M   'P 1'
#
loop_
_entity.id
_entity.type
_entity.pdbx_description
1 polymer ?
#
loop_
_entity_poly.entity_id
_entity_poly.type
_entity_poly.pdbx_seq_one_letter_code
_entity_poly.pdbx_strand_id
1 'polypeptide(L)'
;MTPNCQWFATYRPLASPISVQIGNGKQIPAAGIGRIFVTLQNRQGKDTEAVIKEVLHVPNLQANLISVQELVNRGTNVVFQKGSGAILTANQGHGPEIGYANQ
;
A
#
# COMPACT_ATOMS: atom_id res chain seq x y z
N MET A 1 -3.43 2.31 2.30
CA MET A 1 -4.77 2.81 2.68
C MET A 1 -5.79 2.03 1.90
N THR A 2 -6.90 1.65 2.53
CA THR A 2 -7.95 0.85 1.88
C THR A 2 -9.32 1.16 2.47
N PRO A 3 -10.41 1.07 1.69
CA PRO A 3 -11.77 1.06 2.24
C PRO A 3 -12.17 -0.29 2.85
N ASN A 4 -11.37 -1.34 2.65
CA ASN A 4 -11.75 -2.71 3.01
C ASN A 4 -11.29 -3.08 4.43
N CYS A 5 -12.16 -2.89 5.42
CA CYS A 5 -11.89 -3.29 6.81
C CYS A 5 -11.61 -4.79 6.97
N GLN A 6 -12.27 -5.64 6.17
CA GLN A 6 -12.15 -7.09 6.24
C GLN A 6 -10.78 -7.66 5.84
N TRP A 7 -9.91 -6.86 5.21
CA TRP A 7 -8.57 -7.30 4.83
C TRP A 7 -7.56 -7.28 5.98
N PHE A 8 -7.94 -6.66 7.10
CA PHE A 8 -7.04 -6.47 8.22
C PHE A 8 -6.91 -7.73 9.07
N ALA A 9 -5.69 -8.26 9.16
CA ALA A 9 -5.36 -9.32 10.11
C ALA A 9 -5.22 -8.80 11.54
N THR A 10 -4.88 -7.52 11.69
CA THR A 10 -4.94 -6.79 12.96
C THR A 10 -5.65 -5.48 12.71
N TYR A 11 -6.55 -5.07 13.61
CA TYR A 11 -7.29 -3.82 13.45
C TYR A 11 -7.41 -3.12 14.80
N ARG A 12 -7.06 -1.83 14.81
CA ARG A 12 -7.27 -0.95 15.96
C ARG A 12 -8.03 0.29 15.48
N PRO A 13 -9.21 0.60 16.06
CA PRO A 13 -9.85 1.89 15.85
C PRO A 13 -8.93 3.04 16.25
N LEU A 14 -8.95 4.13 15.49
CA LEU A 14 -8.25 5.35 15.88
C LEU A 14 -9.04 6.06 16.97
N ALA A 15 -8.36 6.55 18.01
CA ALA A 15 -9.02 7.29 19.11
C ALA A 15 -9.65 8.59 18.62
N SER A 16 -9.02 9.21 17.62
CA SER A 16 -9.55 10.35 16.86
C SER A 16 -9.30 10.10 15.37
N PRO A 17 -10.27 10.39 14.47
CA PRO A 17 -10.07 10.23 13.04
C PRO A 17 -8.88 11.03 12.53
N ILE A 18 -8.07 10.41 11.65
CA ILE A 18 -7.03 11.13 10.90
C ILE A 18 -7.65 11.65 9.61
N SER A 19 -7.51 12.95 9.34
CA SER A 19 -8.01 13.54 8.10
C SER A 19 -7.05 13.25 6.94
N VAL A 20 -7.57 12.65 5.87
CA VAL A 20 -6.81 12.26 4.68
C VAL A 20 -7.25 13.13 3.52
N GLN A 21 -6.32 13.87 2.93
CA GLN A 21 -6.56 14.59 1.69
C GLN A 21 -6.37 13.66 0.48
N ILE A 22 -7.37 13.59 -0.40
CA ILE A 22 -7.33 12.80 -1.65
C ILE A 22 -7.13 13.71 -2.87
N GLY A 23 -6.86 13.13 -4.04
CA GLY A 23 -6.42 13.85 -5.25
C GLY A 23 -7.38 14.94 -5.77
N ASN A 24 -8.66 14.91 -5.40
CA ASN A 24 -9.62 15.98 -5.72
C ASN A 24 -9.69 17.10 -4.65
N GLY A 25 -8.73 17.13 -3.72
CA GLY A 25 -8.65 18.10 -2.64
C GLY A 25 -9.59 17.85 -1.46
N LYS A 26 -10.53 16.90 -1.56
CA LYS A 26 -11.42 16.56 -0.44
C LYS A 26 -10.65 15.90 0.69
N GLN A 27 -11.15 16.09 1.90
CA GLN A 27 -10.67 15.43 3.09
C GLN A 27 -11.66 14.35 3.53
N ILE A 28 -11.17 13.14 3.77
CA ILE A 28 -11.98 12.00 4.25
C ILE A 28 -11.33 11.37 5.49
N PRO A 29 -12.11 10.90 6.47
CA PRO A 29 -11.56 10.38 7.72
C PRO A 29 -11.05 8.95 7.58
N ALA A 30 -9.89 8.67 8.16
CA ALA A 30 -9.46 7.32 8.50
C ALA A 30 -10.09 6.89 9.83
N ALA A 31 -10.68 5.70 9.86
CA ALA A 31 -11.40 5.16 11.03
C ALA A 31 -10.55 4.21 11.88
N GLY A 32 -9.56 3.55 11.28
CA GLY A 32 -8.71 2.60 11.98
C GLY A 32 -7.37 2.38 11.29
N ILE A 33 -6.52 1.60 11.95
CA ILE A 33 -5.19 1.26 11.48
C ILE A 33 -4.86 -0.20 11.80
N GLY A 34 -4.02 -0.82 10.98
CA GLY A 34 -3.62 -2.20 11.22
C GLY A 34 -2.68 -2.77 10.18
N ARG A 35 -2.65 -4.11 10.08
CA ARG A 35 -1.78 -4.85 9.18
C ARG A 35 -2.62 -5.68 8.21
N ILE A 36 -2.16 -5.74 6.96
CA ILE A 36 -2.77 -6.54 5.89
C ILE A 36 -1.70 -7.46 5.32
N PHE A 37 -2.05 -8.73 5.12
CA PHE A 37 -1.25 -9.69 4.35
C PHE A 37 -1.62 -9.55 2.88
N VAL A 38 -0.61 -9.46 2.01
CA VAL A 38 -0.78 -9.37 0.57
C VAL A 38 0.14 -10.37 -0.12
N THR A 39 -0.31 -10.89 -1.25
CA THR A 39 0.54 -11.63 -2.18
C THR A 39 0.86 -10.71 -3.34
N LEU A 40 2.15 -10.47 -3.56
CA LEU A 40 2.66 -9.68 -4.66
C LEU A 40 3.19 -10.63 -5.73
N GLN A 41 2.65 -10.56 -6.93
CA GLN A 41 3.19 -11.28 -8.07
C GLN A 41 4.18 -10.37 -8.81
N ASN A 42 5.37 -10.88 -9.09
CA ASN A 42 6.32 -10.19 -9.95
C ASN A 42 6.06 -10.51 -11.43
N ARG A 43 6.73 -9.79 -12.35
CA ARG A 43 6.56 -9.97 -13.80
C ARG A 43 7.03 -11.32 -14.34
N GLN A 44 7.71 -12.12 -13.53
CA GLN A 44 8.09 -13.51 -13.86
C GLN A 44 7.04 -14.52 -13.37
N GLY A 45 5.91 -14.06 -12.82
CA GLY A 45 4.86 -14.91 -12.27
C GLY A 45 5.18 -15.51 -10.91
N LYS A 46 6.24 -15.04 -10.23
CA LYS A 46 6.58 -15.50 -8.89
C LYS A 46 5.81 -14.69 -7.85
N ASP A 47 5.09 -15.40 -7.01
CA ASP A 47 4.38 -14.83 -5.87
C ASP A 47 5.33 -14.64 -4.68
N THR A 48 5.15 -13.51 -4.00
CA THR A 48 5.86 -13.14 -2.77
C THR A 48 4.83 -12.69 -1.73
N GLU A 49 4.79 -13.39 -0.60
CA GLU A 49 3.99 -12.95 0.54
C GLU A 49 4.64 -11.73 1.21
N ALA A 50 3.82 -10.73 1.53
CA ALA A 50 4.27 -9.51 2.18
C ALA A 50 3.25 -9.04 3.23
N VAL A 51 3.75 -8.28 4.19
CA VAL A 51 2.93 -7.62 5.21
C VAL A 51 3.03 -6.13 5.02
N ILE A 52 1.90 -5.48 4.72
CA ILE A 52 1.81 -4.03 4.76
C ILE A 52 1.41 -3.63 6.18
N LYS A 53 2.30 -2.94 6.86
CA LYS A 53 2.12 -2.47 8.24
C LYS A 53 1.50 -1.06 8.21
N GLU A 54 0.80 -0.72 9.30
CA GLU A 54 0.28 0.63 9.54
C GLU A 54 -0.66 1.14 8.43
N VAL A 55 -1.47 0.24 7.89
CA VAL A 55 -2.44 0.57 6.84
C VAL A 55 -3.62 1.31 7.46
N LEU A 56 -3.94 2.49 6.95
CA LEU A 56 -5.16 3.21 7.32
C LEU A 56 -6.40 2.61 6.64
N HIS A 57 -7.44 2.34 7.43
CA HIS A 57 -8.78 2.03 6.96
C HIS A 57 -9.56 3.33 6.76
N VAL A 58 -9.93 3.59 5.51
CA VAL A 58 -10.62 4.82 5.08
C VAL A 58 -11.88 4.42 4.31
N PRO A 59 -13.04 4.27 4.98
CA PRO A 59 -14.24 3.69 4.38
C PRO A 59 -14.71 4.38 3.09
N ASN A 60 -14.54 5.71 3.03
CA ASN A 60 -15.01 6.53 1.90
C ASN A 60 -13.98 6.65 0.77
N LEU A 61 -12.88 5.88 0.81
CA LEU A 61 -11.87 5.87 -0.23
C LEU A 61 -12.32 4.98 -1.40
N GLN A 62 -12.21 5.47 -2.63
CA GLN A 62 -12.71 4.75 -3.81
C GLN A 62 -11.71 3.72 -4.38
N ALA A 63 -10.45 3.75 -3.93
CA ALA A 63 -9.39 2.87 -4.42
C ALA A 63 -8.40 2.55 -3.30
N ASN A 64 -7.60 1.50 -3.47
CA ASN A 64 -6.47 1.26 -2.56
C ASN A 64 -5.31 2.15 -2.95
N LEU A 65 -4.69 2.78 -1.97
CA LEU A 65 -3.52 3.62 -2.17
C LEU A 65 -2.35 3.10 -1.34
N ILE A 66 -1.20 2.93 -1.96
CA ILE A 66 0.05 2.62 -1.27
C ILE A 66 0.93 3.87 -1.26
N SER A 67 1.46 4.23 -0.10
CA SER A 67 2.35 5.38 0.01
C SER A 67 3.74 5.00 -0.51
N VAL A 68 4.18 5.65 -1.59
CA VAL A 68 5.54 5.47 -2.13
C VAL A 68 6.59 5.90 -1.11
N GLN A 69 6.36 7.00 -0.40
CA GLN A 69 7.26 7.47 0.65
C GLN A 69 7.44 6.40 1.74
N GLU A 70 6.36 5.74 2.14
CA GLU A 70 6.41 4.70 3.16
C GLU A 70 7.17 3.45 2.69
N LEU A 71 7.03 3.09 1.41
CA LEU A 71 7.80 2.00 0.79
C LEU A 71 9.30 2.31 0.80
N VAL A 72 9.67 3.51 0.37
CA VAL A 72 11.07 3.97 0.30
C VAL A 72 11.69 4.05 1.70
N ASN A 73 10.97 4.61 2.68
CA ASN A 73 11.42 4.68 4.08
C ASN A 73 11.68 3.29 4.69
N ARG A 74 11.04 2.23 4.16
CA ARG A 74 11.22 0.83 4.58
C ARG A 74 12.18 0.06 3.67
N GLY A 75 12.93 0.75 2.81
CA GLY A 75 13.99 0.18 1.97
C GLY A 75 13.51 -0.53 0.70
N THR A 76 12.25 -0.30 0.30
CA THR A 76 11.72 -0.74 -1.00
C THR A 76 11.94 0.35 -2.02
N ASN A 77 12.59 0.02 -3.13
CA ASN A 77 12.72 0.93 -4.25
C ASN A 77 11.54 0.76 -5.23
N VAL A 78 11.00 1.89 -5.71
CA VAL A 78 9.82 1.95 -6.56
C VAL A 78 10.18 2.57 -7.90
N VAL A 79 10.02 1.82 -9.00
CA VAL A 79 10.32 2.27 -10.36
C VAL A 79 9.03 2.38 -11.16
N PHE A 80 8.73 3.58 -11.67
CA PHE A 80 7.60 3.79 -12.59
C PHE A 80 8.07 3.58 -14.03
N GLN A 81 7.55 2.55 -14.69
CA GLN A 81 7.92 2.18 -16.05
C GLN A 81 6.70 2.20 -16.97
N LYS A 82 6.82 2.89 -18.11
CA LYS A 82 5.78 2.91 -19.15
C LYS A 82 5.47 1.46 -19.59
N GLY A 83 4.18 1.10 -19.57
CA GLY A 83 3.71 -0.23 -19.94
C GLY A 83 3.81 -1.30 -18.84
N SER A 84 4.42 -1.01 -17.68
CA SER A 84 4.52 -1.95 -16.54
C SER A 84 4.04 -1.37 -15.21
N GLY A 85 3.63 -0.10 -15.18
CA GLY A 85 3.14 0.55 -13.96
C GLY A 85 4.26 0.80 -12.95
N ALA A 86 3.98 0.56 -11.67
CA ALA A 86 4.94 0.68 -10.58
C ALA A 86 5.56 -0.67 -10.24
N ILE A 87 6.88 -0.78 -10.29
CA ILE A 87 7.66 -1.99 -10.00
C ILE A 87 8.33 -1.82 -8.64
N LEU A 88 8.21 -2.82 -7.77
CA LEU A 88 8.77 -2.85 -6.43
C LEU A 88 10.02 -3.74 -6.39
N THR A 89 11.12 -3.21 -5.87
CA THR A 89 12.40 -3.92 -5.77
C THR A 89 12.94 -3.90 -4.34
N ALA A 90 13.49 -5.02 -3.90
CA ALA A 90 14.08 -5.19 -2.57
C ALA A 90 15.46 -4.52 -2.46
N ASN A 91 15.99 -4.46 -1.23
CA ASN A 91 17.37 -4.07 -0.92
C ASN A 91 17.80 -2.76 -1.58
N GLN A 92 17.00 -1.70 -1.41
CA GLN A 92 17.29 -0.37 -2.00
C GLN A 92 17.44 -0.40 -3.53
N GLY A 93 16.78 -1.34 -4.21
CA GLY A 93 16.84 -1.49 -5.67
C GLY A 93 17.95 -2.41 -6.18
N HIS A 94 18.78 -2.96 -5.29
CA HIS A 94 19.80 -3.96 -5.64
C HIS A 94 19.30 -5.40 -5.50
N GLY A 95 18.11 -5.59 -4.94
CA GLY A 95 17.47 -6.90 -4.76
C GLY A 95 16.55 -7.28 -5.92
N PRO A 96 15.96 -8.49 -5.85
CA PRO A 96 15.01 -8.94 -6.87
C PRO A 96 13.73 -8.08 -6.88
N GLU A 97 13.02 -8.16 -7.99
CA GLU A 97 11.64 -7.66 -8.10
C GLU A 97 10.72 -8.44 -7.15
N ILE A 98 10.01 -7.71 -6.30
CA ILE A 98 9.07 -8.25 -5.31
C ILE A 98 7.66 -8.33 -5.91
N GLY A 99 7.30 -7.35 -6.73
CA GLY A 99 5.98 -7.29 -7.37
C GLY A 99 5.81 -6.03 -8.19
N TYR A 100 4.67 -5.91 -8.86
CA TYR A 100 4.32 -4.72 -9.61
C TYR A 100 2.83 -4.37 -9.44
N ALA A 101 2.48 -3.11 -9.67
CA ALA A 101 1.13 -2.60 -9.66
C ALA A 101 0.83 -1.91 -10.99
N ASN A 102 -0.20 -2.39 -11.68
CA ASN A 102 -0.75 -1.74 -12.86
C ASN A 102 -1.81 -0.71 -12.43
N GLN A 103 -1.93 0.37 -13.20
CA GLN A 103 -3.08 1.27 -13.11
C GLN A 103 -4.32 0.65 -13.75
#